data_AF-A0A1C2GMS0-F1
#
_entry.id   AF-A0A1C2GMS0-F1
#
_cell.length_a   1.000
_cell.length_b   1.000
_cell.length_c   1.000
_cell.angle_alpha   90.00
_cell.angle_beta   90.00
_cell.angle_gamma   90.00
#
_symmetry.space_group_name_H-M   'P 1'
#
loop_
_entity.id
_entity.type
_entity.pdbx_description
1 polymer ?
#
loop_
_entity_poly.entity_id
_entity_poly.type
_entity_poly.pdbx_seq_one_letter_code
_entity_poly.pdbx_strand_id
1 'polypeptide(L)'
;MSVYQINKGVSKPIVFRGLKAQYIAYLAIGLVVLLISFAVLYICGVSLWVILPLILGLGTALFFGVFRLSHRFGEHGLSKHFAKKQLPDFIACRSRKLFIHLKHEAYGNLA
;
A
#
# COMPACT_ATOMS: atom_id res chain seq x y z
N MET A 1 14.61 13.09 39.07
CA MET A 1 14.29 13.13 37.63
C MET A 1 14.73 11.80 37.03
N SER A 2 13.81 10.91 36.68
CA SER A 2 14.14 9.60 36.10
C SER A 2 14.52 9.76 34.62
N VAL A 3 15.70 9.28 34.23
CA VAL A 3 16.15 9.29 32.82
C VAL A 3 15.49 8.11 32.11
N TYR A 4 14.43 8.40 31.35
CA TYR A 4 13.74 7.39 30.56
C TYR A 4 14.52 7.12 29.26
N GLN A 5 14.87 5.86 29.01
CA GLN A 5 15.46 5.44 27.74
C GLN A 5 14.37 5.39 26.66
N ILE A 6 14.31 6.41 25.81
CA ILE A 6 13.37 6.45 24.69
C ILE A 6 13.93 5.60 23.53
N ASN A 7 13.34 4.42 23.33
CA ASN A 7 13.64 3.55 22.19
C ASN A 7 13.00 4.11 20.90
N LYS A 8 13.73 4.97 20.17
CA LYS A 8 13.29 5.62 18.92
C LYS A 8 13.09 4.66 17.72
N GLY A 9 13.22 3.34 17.91
CA GLY A 9 13.06 2.32 16.89
C GLY A 9 11.70 1.61 16.87
N VAL A 10 10.94 1.65 17.97
CA VAL A 10 9.74 0.81 18.16
C VAL A 10 8.59 1.16 17.20
N SER A 11 8.47 2.41 16.78
CA SER A 11 7.44 2.85 15.82
C SER A 11 8.00 3.06 14.41
N LYS A 12 9.24 2.64 14.14
CA LYS A 12 9.76 2.75 12.78
C LYS A 12 9.13 1.68 11.91
N PRO A 13 8.61 2.07 10.75
CA PRO A 13 8.01 1.12 9.84
C PRO A 13 9.04 0.16 9.26
N ILE A 14 8.61 -1.05 8.94
CA ILE A 14 9.46 -2.06 8.32
C ILE A 14 9.83 -1.59 6.91
N VAL A 15 11.10 -1.18 6.75
CA VAL A 15 11.69 -0.79 5.47
C VAL A 15 12.84 -1.73 5.17
N PHE A 16 12.81 -2.36 4.00
CA PHE A 16 13.88 -3.23 3.53
C PHE A 16 14.61 -2.55 2.38
N ARG A 17 15.81 -2.02 2.63
CA ARG A 17 16.66 -1.36 1.60
C ARG A 17 15.92 -0.30 0.75
N GLY A 18 15.01 0.47 1.35
CA GLY A 18 14.21 1.50 0.68
C GLY A 18 12.83 1.05 0.17
N LEU A 19 12.55 -0.25 0.16
CA LEU A 19 11.21 -0.80 -0.07
C LEU A 19 10.41 -0.81 1.24
N LYS A 20 9.23 -0.19 1.22
CA LYS A 20 8.27 -0.29 2.33
C LYS A 20 7.55 -1.64 2.27
N ALA A 21 7.12 -2.17 3.42
CA ALA A 21 6.50 -3.49 3.54
C ALA A 21 5.40 -3.80 2.49
N GLN A 22 4.52 -2.84 2.19
CA GLN A 22 3.47 -2.97 1.18
C GLN A 22 4.01 -3.30 -0.24
N TYR A 23 5.11 -2.67 -0.66
CA TYR A 23 5.69 -2.89 -1.98
C TYR A 23 6.42 -4.23 -2.08
N ILE A 24 6.96 -4.73 -0.97
CA ILE A 24 7.54 -6.08 -0.88
C ILE A 24 6.45 -7.12 -1.17
N ALA A 25 5.26 -6.94 -0.57
CA ALA A 25 4.13 -7.83 -0.84
C ALA A 25 3.71 -7.82 -2.32
N TYR A 26 3.64 -6.65 -2.95
CA TYR A 26 3.34 -6.55 -4.39
C TYR A 26 4.40 -7.20 -5.27
N LEU A 27 5.69 -7.02 -4.93
CA LEU A 27 6.78 -7.68 -5.65
C LEU A 27 6.67 -9.20 -5.52
N ALA A 28 6.41 -9.72 -4.31
CA ALA A 28 6.28 -11.15 -4.06
C ALA A 28 5.13 -11.78 -4.85
N ILE A 29 3.94 -11.18 -4.79
CA ILE A 29 2.77 -11.63 -5.57
C ILE A 29 3.09 -11.57 -7.07
N GLY A 30 3.69 -10.48 -7.54
CA GLY A 30 4.07 -10.33 -8.95
C GLY A 30 5.06 -11.40 -9.42
N LEU A 31 6.05 -11.76 -8.60
CA LEU A 31 7.02 -12.82 -8.91
C LEU A 31 6.36 -14.21 -8.94
N VAL A 32 5.42 -14.49 -8.03
CA VAL A 32 4.64 -15.74 -8.06
C VAL A 32 3.81 -15.84 -9.34
N VAL A 33 3.11 -14.77 -9.72
CA VAL A 33 2.36 -14.72 -10.98
C VAL A 33 3.27 -14.91 -12.19
N LEU A 34 4.46 -14.31 -12.17
CA LEU A 34 5.45 -14.44 -13.24
C LEU A 34 5.95 -15.88 -13.37
N LEU A 35 6.20 -16.55 -12.25
CA LEU A 35 6.60 -17.96 -12.21
C LEU A 35 5.48 -18.87 -12.75
N ILE A 36 4.24 -18.66 -12.32
CA ILE A 36 3.09 -19.42 -12.83
C ILE A 36 2.93 -19.20 -14.33
N SER A 37 3.06 -17.96 -14.81
CA SER A 37 2.97 -17.63 -16.23
C SER A 37 4.06 -18.33 -17.05
N PHE A 38 5.30 -18.37 -16.55
CA PHE A 38 6.39 -19.15 -17.15
C PHE A 38 6.02 -20.62 -17.27
N ALA A 39 5.56 -21.24 -16.16
CA ALA A 39 5.20 -22.65 -16.13
C ALA A 39 4.07 -22.99 -17.12
N VAL A 40 3.02 -22.17 -17.15
CA VAL A 40 1.90 -22.34 -18.09
C VAL A 40 2.38 -22.24 -19.54
N LEU A 41 3.12 -21.19 -19.89
CA LEU A 41 3.62 -21.00 -21.27
C LEU A 41 4.55 -22.14 -21.70
N TYR A 42 5.40 -22.61 -20.79
CA TYR A 42 6.31 -23.72 -21.06
C TYR A 42 5.56 -25.03 -21.29
N ILE A 43 4.56 -25.35 -20.45
CA ILE A 43 3.72 -26.55 -20.58
C ILE A 43 2.88 -26.50 -21.86
N CYS A 44 2.43 -25.32 -22.30
CA CYS A 44 1.75 -25.12 -23.58
C CYS A 44 2.66 -25.31 -24.80
N GLY A 45 3.95 -25.58 -24.63
CA GLY A 45 4.89 -25.84 -25.73
C GLY A 45 5.43 -24.57 -26.41
N VAL A 46 5.28 -23.40 -25.79
CA VAL A 46 5.88 -22.17 -26.33
C VAL A 46 7.41 -22.29 -26.25
N SER A 47 8.09 -21.90 -27.32
CA SER A 47 9.56 -21.97 -27.38
C SER A 47 10.21 -21.13 -26.29
N LEU A 48 11.24 -21.69 -25.62
CA LEU A 48 12.02 -20.99 -24.59
C LEU A 48 12.63 -19.69 -25.10
N TRP A 49 12.99 -19.61 -26.37
CA TRP A 49 13.50 -18.40 -27.01
C TRP A 49 12.52 -17.23 -26.97
N VAL A 50 11.21 -17.51 -26.85
CA VAL A 50 10.16 -16.50 -26.69
C VAL A 50 9.86 -16.25 -25.22
N ILE A 51 9.73 -17.32 -24.42
CA ILE A 51 9.37 -17.22 -23.00
C ILE A 51 10.44 -16.45 -22.21
N LEU A 52 11.72 -16.73 -22.46
CA LEU A 52 12.82 -16.17 -21.68
C LEU A 52 12.91 -14.63 -21.77
N PRO A 53 12.98 -14.01 -22.97
CA PRO A 53 13.00 -12.55 -23.05
C PRO A 53 11.69 -11.92 -22.54
N LEU A 54 10.54 -12.59 -22.73
CA LEU A 54 9.26 -12.11 -22.22
C LEU A 54 9.25 -12.04 -20.69
N ILE A 55 9.64 -13.12 -20.02
CA ILE A 55 9.65 -13.20 -18.55
C ILE A 55 10.72 -12.27 -17.95
N LEU A 56 11.90 -12.17 -18.57
CA LEU A 56 12.92 -11.21 -18.15
C LEU A 56 12.45 -9.76 -18.32
N GLY A 57 11.80 -9.44 -19.44
CA GLY A 57 11.22 -8.12 -19.69
C GLY A 57 10.13 -7.76 -18.68
N LEU A 58 9.19 -8.67 -18.44
CA LEU A 58 8.11 -8.49 -17.45
C LEU A 58 8.65 -8.40 -16.03
N GLY A 59 9.64 -9.23 -15.67
CA GLY A 59 10.33 -9.16 -14.38
C GLY A 59 11.01 -7.80 -14.18
N THR A 60 11.76 -7.33 -15.18
CA THR A 60 12.42 -6.01 -15.12
C THR A 60 11.39 -4.88 -14.98
N ALA A 61 10.31 -4.91 -15.75
CA ALA A 61 9.22 -3.94 -15.66
C ALA A 61 8.53 -3.96 -14.28
N LEU A 62 8.30 -5.15 -13.71
CA LEU A 62 7.74 -5.32 -12.37
C LEU A 62 8.65 -4.67 -11.31
N PHE A 63 9.95 -4.99 -11.32
CA PHE A 63 10.90 -4.38 -10.39
C PHE A 63 10.93 -2.86 -10.54
N PHE A 64 11.07 -2.34 -11.75
CA PHE A 64 11.12 -0.91 -11.98
C PHE A 64 9.82 -0.20 -11.53
N GLY A 65 8.66 -0.78 -11.86
CA GLY A 65 7.36 -0.25 -11.47
C GLY A 65 7.16 -0.22 -9.96
N VAL A 66 7.48 -1.32 -9.26
CA VAL A 66 7.33 -1.42 -7.81
C VAL A 66 8.29 -0.47 -7.08
N PHE A 67 9.55 -0.39 -7.50
CA PHE A 67 10.52 0.55 -6.90
C PHE A 67 10.12 2.01 -7.14
N ARG A 68 9.67 2.35 -8.34
CA ARG A 68 9.15 3.69 -8.65
C ARG A 68 7.95 4.05 -7.77
N LEU A 69 7.03 3.09 -7.56
CA LEU A 69 5.87 3.29 -6.70
C LEU A 69 6.29 3.47 -5.24
N SER A 70 7.23 2.64 -4.76
CA SER A 70 7.80 2.72 -3.41
C SER A 70 8.43 4.08 -3.13
N HIS A 71 9.22 4.59 -4.08
CA HIS A 71 9.86 5.89 -3.96
C HIS A 71 8.85 7.05 -4.02
N ARG A 72 7.85 6.97 -4.92
CA ARG A 72 6.87 8.05 -5.12
C ARG A 72 5.88 8.19 -3.97
N PHE A 73 5.35 7.08 -3.46
CA PHE A 73 4.26 7.10 -2.49
C PHE A 73 4.73 6.79 -1.06
N GLY A 74 5.91 6.20 -0.88
CA GLY A 74 6.35 5.76 0.43
C GLY A 74 5.30 4.84 1.07
N GLU A 75 5.26 4.77 2.39
CA GLU A 75 4.51 3.73 3.08
C GLU A 75 3.00 3.96 3.14
N HIS A 76 2.58 5.21 3.37
CA HIS A 76 1.17 5.55 3.53
C HIS A 76 0.62 6.33 2.34
N GLY A 77 1.45 6.70 1.34
CA GLY A 77 0.98 7.52 0.23
C GLY A 77 0.06 6.75 -0.70
N LEU A 78 0.29 5.47 -0.93
CA LEU A 78 -0.55 4.69 -1.85
C LEU A 78 -1.93 4.43 -1.24
N SER A 79 -2.00 4.08 0.06
CA SER A 79 -3.26 3.93 0.76
C SER A 79 -4.05 5.24 0.84
N LYS A 80 -3.38 6.37 1.13
CA LYS A 80 -4.02 7.71 1.08
C LYS A 80 -4.50 8.06 -0.33
N HIS A 81 -3.75 7.72 -1.36
CA HIS A 81 -4.14 7.96 -2.75
C HIS A 81 -5.39 7.17 -3.14
N PHE A 82 -5.49 5.90 -2.73
CA PHE A 82 -6.71 5.10 -2.94
C PHE A 82 -7.87 5.59 -2.09
N ALA A 83 -7.64 5.98 -0.83
CA ALA A 83 -8.67 6.54 0.03
C ALA A 83 -9.26 7.83 -0.55
N LYS A 84 -8.43 8.71 -1.14
CA LYS A 84 -8.89 9.93 -1.81
C LYS A 84 -9.88 9.64 -2.93
N LYS A 85 -9.72 8.53 -3.65
CA LYS A 85 -10.65 8.13 -4.73
C LYS A 85 -12.00 7.62 -4.23
N GLN A 86 -12.10 7.25 -2.96
CA GLN A 86 -13.33 6.74 -2.34
C GLN A 86 -14.13 7.84 -1.63
N LEU A 87 -13.61 9.07 -1.57
CA LEU A 87 -14.29 10.19 -0.96
C LEU A 87 -15.33 10.79 -1.93
N PRO A 88 -16.52 11.19 -1.43
CA PRO A 88 -17.50 11.92 -2.24
C PRO A 88 -16.96 13.31 -2.62
N ASP A 89 -17.38 13.84 -3.77
CA ASP A 89 -16.92 15.14 -4.30
C ASP A 89 -17.19 16.30 -3.33
N PHE A 90 -18.30 16.23 -2.59
CA PHE A 90 -18.61 17.18 -1.54
C PHE A 90 -19.37 16.51 -0.40
N ILE A 91 -19.13 17.01 0.81
CA ILE A 91 -19.92 16.68 1.99
C ILE A 91 -20.79 17.91 2.29
N ALA A 92 -22.09 17.82 2.01
CA ALA A 92 -23.03 18.90 2.30
C ALA A 92 -23.78 18.65 3.62
N CYS A 93 -23.42 19.39 4.66
CA CYS A 93 -24.18 19.41 5.91
C CYS A 93 -25.31 20.44 5.83
N ARG A 94 -26.54 20.01 5.53
CA ARG A 94 -27.71 20.90 5.43
C ARG A 94 -28.32 21.31 6.79
N SER A 95 -27.88 20.72 7.89
CA SER A 95 -28.48 20.98 9.22
C SER A 95 -27.44 20.96 10.33
N ARG A 96 -27.56 21.91 11.25
CA ARG A 96 -26.74 21.98 12.47
C ARG A 96 -27.20 21.05 13.60
N LYS A 97 -28.35 20.38 13.44
CA LYS A 97 -28.96 19.51 14.48
C LYS A 97 -28.00 18.40 14.94
N LEU A 98 -27.27 17.78 14.01
CA LEU A 98 -26.26 16.74 14.29
C LEU A 98 -25.21 17.21 15.30
N PHE A 99 -24.61 18.38 15.06
CA PHE A 99 -23.56 18.93 15.93
C PHE A 99 -24.10 19.41 17.28
N ILE A 100 -25.34 19.93 17.32
CA ILE A 100 -25.98 20.34 18.58
C ILE A 100 -26.32 19.13 19.46
N HIS A 101 -26.79 18.04 18.86
CA HIS A 101 -27.12 16.81 19.60
C HIS A 101 -25.87 16.18 20.23
N LEU A 102 -24.76 16.08 19.46
CA LEU A 102 -23.47 15.61 19.98
C LEU A 102 -22.95 16.46 21.15
N LYS A 103 -23.18 17.78 21.11
CA LYS A 103 -22.82 18.66 22.23
C LYS A 103 -23.64 18.33 23.48
N HIS A 104 -24.94 18.10 23.34
CA HIS A 104 -25.80 17.81 24.50
C HIS A 104 -25.45 16.48 25.18
N GLU A 105 -25.10 15.44 24.44
CA GLU A 105 -24.65 14.17 25.04
C GLU A 105 -23.33 14.31 25.81
N ALA A 106 -22.38 15.11 25.31
CA ALA A 106 -21.10 15.32 25.98
C ALA A 106 -21.23 16.03 27.35
N TYR A 107 -22.24 16.88 27.53
CA TYR A 107 -22.52 17.55 28.81
C TYR A 107 -23.58 16.83 29.65
N GLY A 108 -24.47 16.06 29.02
CA GLY A 108 -25.54 15.31 29.69
C GLY A 108 -25.05 14.07 30.44
N ASN A 109 -23.89 13.50 30.07
CA ASN A 109 -23.24 12.40 30.80
C ASN A 109 -22.36 12.87 31.98
N LEU A 110 -22.38 14.18 32.30
CA LEU A 110 -21.65 14.78 33.42
C LEU A 110 -22.59 15.24 34.56
N ALA A 111 -23.88 14.91 34.48
CA ALA A 111 -24.90 15.11 35.52
C ALA A 111 -25.41 13.74 35.99
#